data_AF-A0A2D5SZE1-F1
#
_entry.id   AF-A0A2D5SZE1-F1
#
_cell.length_a   1.000
_cell.length_b   1.000
_cell.length_c   1.000
_cell.angle_alpha   90.00
_cell.angle_beta   90.00
_cell.angle_gamma   90.00
#
_symmetry.space_group_name_H-M   'P 1'
#
loop_
_entity.id
_entity.type
_entity.pdbx_description
1 polymer ?
#
loop_
_entity_poly.entity_id
_entity_poly.type
_entity_poly.pdbx_seq_one_letter_code
_entity_poly.pdbx_strand_id
1 'polypeptide(L)'
;ELIGQDMIAADLLAAAEKMPTKLVITLIGGQGHIFGRGNQQLSPALIRKIGKENIMVIATKTKLQALNGRPLIADTGDEALDEELSGYIKVITGYNDHVMYAVGHEELN
;
A
#
# COMPACT_ATOMS: atom_id res chain seq x y z
N GLU A 1 10.91 16.20 -11.88
CA GLU A 1 12.33 15.98 -11.54
C GLU A 1 12.42 14.84 -10.55
N LEU A 2 13.47 14.02 -10.61
CA LEU A 2 13.73 12.98 -9.62
C LEU A 2 14.53 13.58 -8.47
N ILE A 3 14.03 13.49 -7.24
CA ILE A 3 14.67 14.09 -6.06
C ILE A 3 15.46 13.09 -5.20
N GLY A 4 15.36 11.80 -5.50
CA GLY A 4 16.06 10.73 -4.80
C GLY A 4 15.79 9.35 -5.41
N GLN A 5 16.73 8.42 -5.23
CA GLN A 5 16.66 7.03 -5.69
C GLN A 5 17.25 6.13 -4.62
N ASP A 6 16.67 4.94 -4.43
CA ASP A 6 17.11 3.96 -3.42
C ASP A 6 17.23 4.56 -2.01
N MET A 7 16.20 5.31 -1.62
CA MET A 7 16.14 6.01 -0.35
C MET A 7 15.76 5.04 0.77
N ILE A 8 16.37 5.21 1.94
CA ILE A 8 15.97 4.48 3.15
C ILE A 8 14.76 5.15 3.80
N ALA A 9 14.14 4.48 4.75
CA ALA A 9 12.94 4.98 5.44
C ALA A 9 13.13 6.36 6.08
N ALA A 10 14.29 6.63 6.67
CA ALA A 10 14.59 7.91 7.29
C ALA A 10 14.60 9.06 6.27
N ASP A 11 15.18 8.84 5.09
CA ASP A 11 15.24 9.85 4.03
C ASP A 11 13.84 10.15 3.48
N LEU A 12 13.04 9.09 3.26
CA LEU A 12 11.67 9.20 2.77
C LEU A 12 10.77 9.91 3.78
N LEU A 13 10.90 9.62 5.08
CA LEU A 13 10.15 10.29 6.13
C LEU A 13 10.52 11.78 6.21
N ALA A 14 11.81 12.12 6.19
CA ALA A 14 12.25 13.51 6.19
C ALA A 14 11.78 14.29 4.95
N ALA A 15 11.64 13.62 3.79
CA ALA A 15 11.05 14.22 2.60
C ALA A 15 9.54 14.44 2.76
N ALA A 16 8.81 13.44 3.26
CA ALA A 16 7.37 13.51 3.47
C ALA A 16 6.95 14.51 4.57
N GLU A 17 7.85 14.88 5.47
CA GLU A 17 7.64 15.96 6.44
C GLU A 17 7.66 17.36 5.83
N LYS A 18 8.39 17.55 4.75
CA LYS A 18 8.59 18.88 4.13
C LYS A 18 7.46 19.27 3.19
N MET A 19 6.70 18.32 2.67
CA MET A 19 5.66 18.58 1.68
C MET A 19 4.56 17.51 1.65
N PRO A 20 3.33 17.86 1.21
CA PRO A 20 2.28 16.88 0.96
C PRO A 20 2.77 15.77 0.02
N THR A 21 2.53 14.52 0.41
CA THR A 21 3.11 13.34 -0.25
C THR A 21 2.02 12.34 -0.60
N LYS A 22 2.09 11.76 -1.80
CA LYS A 22 1.27 10.62 -2.22
C LYS A 22 2.15 9.40 -2.47
N LEU A 23 1.70 8.24 -2.03
CA LEU A 23 2.35 6.97 -2.32
C LEU A 23 1.62 6.29 -3.48
N VAL A 24 2.34 5.99 -4.55
CA VAL A 24 1.81 5.16 -5.65
C VAL A 24 2.52 3.81 -5.59
N ILE A 25 1.76 2.74 -5.35
CA ILE A 25 2.33 1.42 -5.09
C ILE A 25 1.50 0.31 -5.75
N THR A 26 2.16 -0.79 -6.13
CA THR A 26 1.49 -2.01 -6.60
C THR A 26 1.60 -3.09 -5.53
N LEU A 27 0.58 -3.94 -5.45
CA LEU A 27 0.67 -5.17 -4.67
C LEU A 27 1.82 -6.06 -5.16
N ILE A 28 2.42 -6.79 -4.23
CA ILE A 28 3.43 -7.82 -4.41
C ILE A 28 2.73 -9.09 -4.93
N GLY A 29 3.20 -9.60 -6.06
CA GLY A 29 2.50 -10.62 -6.86
C GLY A 29 2.18 -11.91 -6.10
N GLY A 30 1.00 -12.49 -6.37
CA GLY A 30 0.55 -13.81 -5.89
C GLY A 30 0.11 -13.87 -4.42
N GLN A 31 0.64 -13.00 -3.56
CA GLN A 31 0.34 -13.00 -2.12
C GLN A 31 -0.53 -11.81 -1.68
N GLY A 32 -0.70 -10.79 -2.52
CA GLY A 32 -1.60 -9.67 -2.22
C GLY A 32 -1.07 -8.66 -1.21
N HIS A 33 0.23 -8.70 -0.87
CA HIS A 33 0.83 -7.75 0.07
C HIS A 33 0.97 -6.36 -0.56
N ILE A 34 0.65 -5.29 0.15
CA ILE A 34 0.76 -3.91 -0.33
C ILE A 34 2.13 -3.32 0.02
N PHE A 35 2.60 -3.55 1.25
CA PHE A 35 3.87 -3.01 1.73
C PHE A 35 4.93 -4.12 1.81
N GLY A 36 4.90 -4.93 2.88
CA GLY A 36 5.86 -5.99 3.12
C GLY A 36 6.78 -5.70 4.31
N ARG A 37 7.04 -6.72 5.13
CA ARG A 37 7.92 -6.64 6.32
C ARG A 37 9.44 -6.75 6.08
N GLY A 38 9.87 -6.79 4.82
CA GLY A 38 11.25 -7.04 4.42
C GLY A 38 12.15 -5.81 4.50
N ASN A 39 12.81 -5.44 3.39
CA ASN A 39 13.56 -4.18 3.29
C ASN A 39 12.59 -2.99 3.41
N GLN A 40 12.27 -2.60 4.66
CA GLN A 40 11.23 -1.64 5.02
C GLN A 40 11.62 -0.19 4.69
N GLN A 41 11.82 0.14 3.41
CA GLN A 41 11.89 1.53 2.96
C GLN A 41 10.61 2.29 3.30
N LEU A 42 9.46 1.60 3.35
CA LEU A 42 8.17 2.13 3.80
C LEU A 42 7.91 1.77 5.26
N SER A 43 8.53 2.51 6.18
CA SER A 43 8.32 2.29 7.62
C SER A 43 6.89 2.64 8.07
N PRO A 44 6.40 2.07 9.19
CA PRO A 44 5.11 2.44 9.75
C PRO A 44 4.95 3.95 10.00
N ALA A 45 6.02 4.62 10.44
CA ALA A 45 6.02 6.07 10.65
C ALA A 45 5.80 6.85 9.34
N LEU A 46 6.45 6.42 8.25
CA LEU A 46 6.25 7.03 6.93
C LEU A 46 4.83 6.78 6.41
N ILE A 47 4.32 5.56 6.54
CA ILE A 47 2.97 5.21 6.07
C ILE A 47 1.91 6.04 6.81
N ARG A 48 2.01 6.16 8.14
CA ARG A 48 1.13 7.04 8.93
C ARG A 48 1.28 8.50 8.54
N LYS A 49 2.50 8.97 8.27
CA LYS A 49 2.75 10.34 7.82
C LYS A 49 2.09 10.64 6.47
N ILE A 50 2.08 9.68 5.55
CA ILE A 50 1.42 9.81 4.25
C ILE A 50 -0.10 9.78 4.41
N GLY A 51 -0.63 8.88 5.24
CA GLY A 51 -2.07 8.73 5.45
C GLY A 51 -2.73 7.90 4.36
N LYS A 52 -3.72 7.08 4.75
CA LYS A 52 -4.40 6.09 3.90
C LYS A 52 -5.02 6.71 2.64
N GLU A 53 -5.57 7.91 2.75
CA GLU A 53 -6.19 8.67 1.68
C GLU A 53 -5.22 9.14 0.59
N ASN A 54 -3.91 9.17 0.90
CA ASN A 54 -2.85 9.54 -0.04
C ASN A 54 -2.11 8.32 -0.61
N ILE A 55 -2.57 7.11 -0.30
CA ILE A 55 -2.03 5.86 -0.84
C ILE A 55 -2.87 5.42 -2.04
N MET A 56 -2.24 5.38 -3.21
CA MET A 56 -2.82 4.96 -4.47
C MET A 56 -2.30 3.57 -4.83
N VAL A 57 -3.14 2.55 -4.67
CA VAL A 57 -2.82 1.18 -5.07
C VAL A 57 -3.14 1.02 -6.56
N ILE A 58 -2.16 0.52 -7.32
CA ILE A 58 -2.28 0.23 -8.75
C ILE A 58 -2.01 -1.24 -9.01
N ALA A 59 -2.88 -1.91 -9.76
CA ALA A 59 -2.66 -3.30 -10.15
C ALA A 59 -3.44 -3.66 -11.41
N THR A 60 -2.95 -4.60 -12.21
CA THR A 60 -3.75 -5.14 -13.32
C THR A 60 -4.88 -6.01 -12.77
N LYS A 61 -5.97 -6.12 -13.54
CA LYS A 61 -7.06 -7.07 -13.22
C LYS A 61 -6.54 -8.50 -13.06
N THR A 62 -5.55 -8.90 -13.87
CA THR A 62 -4.88 -10.20 -13.76
C THR A 62 -4.18 -10.40 -12.40
N LYS A 63 -3.47 -9.39 -11.89
CA LYS A 63 -2.83 -9.45 -10.56
C LYS A 63 -3.87 -9.63 -9.44
N LEU A 64 -5.01 -8.94 -9.54
CA LEU A 64 -6.10 -9.05 -8.56
C LEU A 64 -6.84 -10.39 -8.67
N GLN A 65 -7.08 -10.88 -9.88
CA GLN A 65 -7.70 -12.19 -10.12
C GLN A 65 -6.85 -13.33 -9.55
N ALA A 66 -5.52 -13.24 -9.63
CA ALA A 66 -4.60 -14.22 -9.07
C ALA A 66 -4.69 -14.36 -7.53
N LEU A 67 -5.35 -13.42 -6.85
CA LEU A 67 -5.62 -13.51 -5.41
C LEU A 67 -6.77 -14.47 -5.10
N ASN A 68 -7.57 -14.88 -6.10
CA ASN A 68 -8.73 -15.77 -5.94
C ASN A 68 -9.74 -15.25 -4.90
N GLY A 69 -9.99 -13.94 -4.89
CA GLY A 69 -10.94 -13.30 -3.97
C GLY A 69 -10.40 -13.00 -2.58
N ARG A 70 -9.20 -13.48 -2.23
CA ARG A 70 -8.56 -13.17 -0.94
C ARG A 70 -8.29 -11.66 -0.81
N PRO A 71 -8.45 -11.08 0.38
CA PRO A 71 -8.13 -9.67 0.62
C PRO A 71 -6.66 -9.37 0.34
N LEU A 72 -6.36 -8.09 0.12
CA LEU A 72 -4.99 -7.59 0.22
C LEU A 72 -4.51 -7.64 1.67
N ILE A 73 -3.20 -7.77 1.82
CA ILE A 73 -2.51 -7.80 3.11
C ILE A 73 -1.68 -6.52 3.19
N ALA A 74 -1.84 -5.73 4.26
CA ALA A 74 -1.00 -4.54 4.44
C ALA A 74 0.47 -4.96 4.69
N ASP A 75 0.72 -5.78 5.71
CA ASP A 75 2.04 -6.27 6.13
C ASP A 75 3.02 -5.11 6.34
N THR A 76 2.66 -4.16 7.21
CA THR A 76 3.52 -3.02 7.56
C THR A 76 4.55 -3.34 8.64
N GLY A 77 4.43 -4.50 9.30
CA GLY A 77 5.22 -4.86 10.47
C GLY A 77 4.75 -4.18 11.78
N ASP A 78 3.61 -3.48 11.75
CA ASP A 78 2.95 -2.84 12.87
C ASP A 78 1.46 -3.21 12.83
N GLU A 79 1.02 -4.05 13.77
CA GLU A 79 -0.34 -4.60 13.77
C GLU A 79 -1.42 -3.52 13.88
N ALA A 80 -1.16 -2.46 14.67
CA ALA A 80 -2.11 -1.36 14.81
C ALA A 80 -2.25 -0.59 13.49
N LEU A 81 -1.15 -0.39 12.76
CA LEU A 81 -1.20 0.22 11.44
C LEU A 81 -1.91 -0.67 10.41
N ASP A 82 -1.68 -1.98 10.46
CA ASP A 82 -2.38 -2.93 9.58
C ASP A 82 -3.91 -2.85 9.80
N GLU A 83 -4.35 -2.71 11.06
CA GLU A 83 -5.76 -2.48 11.40
C GLU A 83 -6.28 -1.12 10.92
N GLU A 84 -5.51 -0.03 11.11
CA GLU A 84 -5.84 1.31 10.56
C GLU A 84 -6.05 1.27 9.02
N LEU A 85 -5.27 0.43 8.32
CA LEU A 85 -5.31 0.28 6.87
C LEU A 85 -6.41 -0.68 6.38
N SER A 86 -7.00 -1.48 7.27
CA SER A 86 -8.06 -2.45 6.95
C SER A 86 -9.33 -1.80 6.36
N GLY A 87 -10.22 -2.60 5.76
CA GLY A 87 -11.44 -2.11 5.11
C GLY A 87 -11.37 -2.25 3.59
N TYR A 88 -11.92 -1.28 2.86
CA TYR A 88 -11.84 -1.25 1.40
C TYR A 88 -10.91 -0.15 0.90
N ILE A 89 -10.07 -0.49 -0.07
CA ILE A 89 -9.21 0.45 -0.79
C ILE A 89 -9.56 0.48 -2.27
N LYS A 90 -9.42 1.65 -2.88
CA LYS A 90 -9.54 1.83 -4.32
C LYS A 90 -8.26 1.34 -5.01
N VAL A 91 -8.38 0.33 -5.86
CA VAL A 91 -7.28 -0.15 -6.71
C VAL A 91 -7.51 0.32 -8.14
N ILE A 92 -6.56 1.11 -8.66
CA ILE A 92 -6.60 1.60 -10.04
C ILE A 92 -6.17 0.46 -10.96
N THR A 93 -7.04 0.10 -11.90
CA THR A 93 -6.84 -1.04 -12.81
C THR A 93 -6.65 -0.64 -14.27
N GLY A 94 -6.83 0.64 -14.59
CA GLY A 94 -6.67 1.19 -15.93
C GLY A 94 -6.99 2.68 -15.98
N TYR A 95 -6.97 3.25 -17.18
CA TYR A 95 -7.36 4.64 -17.40
C TYR A 95 -8.83 4.84 -17.04
N ASN A 96 -9.11 5.72 -16.08
CA ASN A 96 -10.45 5.97 -15.52
C ASN A 96 -11.17 4.70 -15.00
N ASP A 97 -10.43 3.63 -14.69
CA ASP A 97 -10.98 2.36 -14.22
C ASP A 97 -10.39 1.97 -12.86
N HIS A 98 -11.25 1.52 -11.95
CA HIS A 98 -10.86 1.10 -10.61
C HIS A 98 -11.86 0.10 -10.04
N VAL A 99 -11.39 -0.67 -9.07
CA VAL A 99 -12.22 -1.56 -8.25
C VAL A 99 -12.03 -1.24 -6.78
N MET A 100 -13.06 -1.46 -5.97
CA MET A 100 -12.91 -1.51 -4.51
C MET A 100 -12.44 -2.91 -4.14
N TYR A 101 -11.39 -3.00 -3.32
CA TYR A 101 -10.80 -4.27 -2.92
C TYR A 101 -10.60 -4.30 -1.40
N ALA A 102 -10.85 -5.44 -0.78
CA ALA A 102 -10.72 -5.61 0.67
C ALA A 102 -9.24 -5.63 1.10
N VAL A 103 -8.95 -5.06 2.26
CA VAL A 103 -7.65 -5.09 2.94
C VAL A 103 -7.88 -5.61 4.36
N GLY A 104 -7.14 -6.63 4.78
CA GLY A 104 -7.19 -7.15 6.16
C GLY A 104 -8.51 -7.80 6.60
N HIS A 105 -9.53 -7.89 5.72
CA HIS A 105 -10.73 -8.67 6.00
C HIS A 105 -10.42 -10.15 5.88
N GLU A 106 -10.10 -10.82 7.00
CA GLU A 106 -10.18 -12.30 7.02
C GLU A 106 -11.58 -12.74 6.59
N GLU A 107 -11.65 -13.85 5.85
CA GLU A 107 -12.92 -14.41 5.38
C GLU A 107 -13.87 -14.54 6.57
N LEU A 108 -15.06 -13.95 6.44
CA LEU A 108 -16.25 -14.35 7.18
C LEU A 108 -16.50 -15.82 6.82
N ASN A 109 -15.88 -16.74 7.55
CA ASN A 109 -16.24 -18.15 7.59
C ASN A 109 -17.23 -18.38 8.73
#